data_AF-A0A4P5X166-F1
#
_entry.id   AF-A0A4P5X166-F1
#
_cell.length_a   1.000
_cell.length_b   1.000
_cell.length_c   1.000
_cell.angle_alpha   90.00
_cell.angle_beta   90.00
_cell.angle_gamma   90.00
#
_symmetry.space_group_name_H-M   'P 1'
#
loop_
_entity.id
_entity.type
_entity.pdbx_description
1 polymer ?
#
loop_
_entity_poly.entity_id
_entity_poly.type
_entity_poly.pdbx_seq_one_letter_code
_entity_poly.pdbx_strand_id
1 'polypeptide(L)' 'MHLKSILNRVEPLKSFVYKEQRLVEVAGQQPFLEVDIEPRANGRPFCSGCGKKVCAHHNQS' A
#
# COMPACT_ATOMS: atom_id res chain seq x y z
N MET A 1 -3.52 -15.15 9.25
CA MET A 1 -2.27 -15.37 8.47
C MET A 1 -1.19 -14.42 8.97
N HIS A 2 -0.04 -14.93 9.44
CA HIS A 2 0.97 -14.14 10.17
C HIS A 2 1.87 -13.27 9.29
N LEU A 3 2.03 -13.61 8.02
CA LEU A 3 2.94 -12.91 7.10
C LEU A 3 2.61 -11.41 6.96
N LYS A 4 1.33 -11.05 6.81
CA LYS A 4 0.89 -9.66 6.79
C LYS A 4 1.32 -8.90 8.05
N SER A 5 1.23 -9.53 9.22
CA SER A 5 1.65 -8.91 10.47
C SER A 5 3.17 -8.73 10.54
N ILE A 6 3.93 -9.71 10.04
CA ILE A 6 5.38 -9.61 9.92
C ILE A 6 5.76 -8.48 8.97
N LEU A 7 5.18 -8.44 7.77
CA LEU A 7 5.41 -7.38 6.77
C LEU A 7 5.08 -6.01 7.34
N ASN A 8 3.92 -5.84 7.99
CA ASN A 8 3.57 -4.58 8.66
C ASN A 8 4.55 -4.20 9.80
N ARG A 9 5.29 -5.14 10.37
CA ARG A 9 6.27 -4.91 11.43
C ARG A 9 7.65 -4.54 10.88
N VAL A 10 8.11 -5.24 9.85
CA VAL A 10 9.46 -5.07 9.27
C VAL A 10 9.52 -3.98 8.21
N GLU A 11 8.44 -3.81 7.44
CA GLU A 11 8.34 -2.84 6.34
C GLU A 11 6.99 -2.10 6.37
N PRO A 12 6.81 -1.11 7.26
CA PRO A 12 5.54 -0.43 7.42
C PRO A 12 5.24 0.54 6.27
N LEU A 13 4.31 0.18 5.39
CA LEU A 13 3.80 1.06 4.33
C LEU A 13 2.68 1.99 4.86
N LYS A 14 2.98 3.29 5.06
CA LYS A 14 2.06 4.26 5.71
C LYS A 14 0.75 4.49 4.95
N SER A 15 0.78 4.52 3.62
CA SER A 15 -0.37 4.83 2.76
C SER A 15 -1.03 3.60 2.15
N PHE A 16 -0.43 2.42 2.34
CA PHE A 16 -0.86 1.18 1.70
C PHE A 16 -1.20 0.12 2.73
N VAL A 17 -1.88 -0.92 2.28
CA VAL A 17 -2.16 -2.14 3.05
C VAL A 17 -1.76 -3.36 2.23
N TYR A 18 -1.07 -4.29 2.87
CA TYR A 18 -0.82 -5.61 2.30
C TYR A 18 -2.14 -6.40 2.17
N LYS A 19 -2.32 -7.03 1.01
CA LYS A 19 -3.50 -7.80 0.61
C LYS A 19 -3.13 -9.27 0.42
N GLU A 20 -3.45 -9.82 -0.74
CA GLU A 20 -3.16 -11.21 -1.07
C GLU A 20 -1.66 -11.42 -1.15
N GLN A 21 -1.23 -12.64 -0.86
CA GLN A 21 0.17 -13.00 -0.87
C GLN A 21 0.31 -14.44 -1.33
N ARG A 22 1.26 -14.67 -2.22
CA ARG A 22 1.45 -15.94 -2.91
C ARG A 22 2.93 -16.28 -2.92
N LEU A 23 3.25 -17.52 -2.59
CA LEU A 23 4.58 -18.05 -2.85
C LEU A 23 4.64 -18.37 -4.35
N VAL A 24 5.57 -17.76 -5.05
CA VAL A 24 5.77 -17.97 -6.48
C VAL A 24 7.03 -18.80 -6.65
N GLU A 25 6.87 -19.92 -7.34
CA GLU A 25 7.95 -20.83 -7.71
C GLU A 25 8.12 -20.79 -9.22
N VAL A 26 9.27 -20.30 -9.68
CA VAL A 26 9.62 -20.25 -11.10
C VAL A 26 10.84 -21.13 -11.33
N ALA A 27 10.78 -22.01 -12.33
CA ALA A 27 11.87 -22.93 -12.63
C ALA A 27 13.18 -22.16 -12.86
N GLY A 28 14.25 -22.56 -12.15
CA GLY A 28 15.56 -21.92 -12.22
C GLY A 28 15.68 -20.60 -11.43
N GLN A 29 14.66 -20.20 -10.67
CA GLN A 29 14.71 -19.05 -9.77
C GLN A 29 14.50 -19.48 -8.32
N GLN A 30 15.02 -18.69 -7.38
CA GLN A 30 14.69 -18.89 -5.97
C GLN A 30 13.22 -18.52 -5.75
N PRO A 31 12.46 -19.32 -4.97
CA PRO A 31 11.10 -18.99 -4.61
C PRO A 31 11.02 -17.61 -3.98
N PHE A 32 9.99 -16.84 -4.34
CA PHE A 32 9.79 -15.50 -3.81
C PHE A 32 8.33 -15.28 -3.41
N LEU A 33 8.13 -14.34 -2.49
CA LEU A 33 6.81 -13.97 -2.05
C LEU A 33 6.33 -12.79 -2.91
N GLU A 34 5.27 -13.01 -3.67
CA GLU A 34 4.52 -11.93 -4.31
C GLU A 34 3.45 -11.45 -3.32
N VAL A 35 3.35 -10.12 -3.14
CA VAL A 35 2.38 -9.52 -2.22
C VAL A 35 1.71 -8.33 -2.90
N ASP A 36 0.38 -8.36 -2.94
CA ASP A 36 -0.40 -7.24 -3.43
C ASP A 36 -0.48 -6.13 -2.37
N ILE A 37 -0.37 -4.88 -2.83
CA ILE A 37 -0.56 -3.69 -1.99
C ILE A 37 -1.64 -2.80 -2.59
N GLU A 38 -2.48 -2.24 -1.71
CA GLU A 38 -3.52 -1.30 -2.12
C GLU A 38 -3.43 0.00 -1.33
N PRO A 39 -3.76 1.15 -1.94
CA PRO A 39 -3.96 2.39 -1.21
C PRO A 39 -5.02 2.21 -0.13
N ARG A 40 -4.79 2.79 1.06
CA ARG A 40 -5.80 2.81 2.11
C ARG A 40 -7.02 3.61 1.63
N ALA A 41 -8.20 3.00 1.66
CA ALA A 41 -9.47 3.66 1.31
C ALA A 41 -9.73 4.95 2.13
N ASN A 42 -9.22 5.00 3.38
CA ASN A 42 -9.32 6.18 4.25
C ASN A 42 -8.12 7.13 4.16
N GLY A 43 -7.13 6.82 3.33
CA GLY A 43 -6.01 7.70 3.04
C GLY A 43 -6.50 8.86 2.22
N ARG A 44 -7.04 9.91 2.86
CA ARG A 44 -7.36 11.16 2.17
C ARG A 44 -6.09 11.65 1.47
N PRO A 45 -6.04 11.68 0.13
CA PRO A 45 -4.85 12.13 -0.57
C PRO A 45 -4.56 13.56 -0.12
N PHE A 46 -3.30 13.84 0.20
CA PHE A 46 -2.90 15.22 0.42
C PHE A 46 -2.99 15.93 -0.94
N CYS A 47 -3.64 17.09 -0.97
CA CYS A 47 -3.68 17.91 -2.16
C CYS A 47 -2.24 18.25 -2.59
N SER A 48 -1.89 17.92 -3.83
CA SER A 48 -0.55 18.16 -4.39
C SER A 48 -0.19 19.65 -4.47
N GLY A 49 -1.17 20.55 -4.43
CA GLY A 49 -0.95 22.00 -4.39
C GLY A 49 -0.76 22.57 -2.98
N CYS A 50 -1.50 22.08 -1.97
CA CYS A 50 -1.54 22.70 -0.64
C CYS A 50 -1.07 21.80 0.51
N GLY A 51 -0.80 20.52 0.27
CA GLY A 51 -0.32 19.57 1.27
C GLY A 51 -1.33 19.25 2.39
N LYS A 52 -2.63 19.57 2.23
CA LYS A 52 -3.68 19.32 3.23
C LYS A 52 -4.54 18.11 2.83
N LYS A 53 -5.00 17.33 3.82
CA LYS A 53 -5.88 16.14 3.63
C LYS A 53 -7.29 16.47 3.12
N VAL A 54 -7.68 17.75 3.18
CA VAL A 54 -9.01 18.23 2.76
C VAL A 54 -8.77 19.61 2.16
N CYS A 55 -8.68 19.69 0.83
CA CYS A 55 -8.55 20.98 0.16
C CYS A 55 -9.94 21.44 -0.30
N ALA A 56 -10.49 22.47 0.33
CA ALA A 56 -11.77 23.07 -0.06
C ALA A 56 -11.67 23.99 -1.30
N HIS A 57 -10.46 24.26 -1.81
CA HIS A 57 -10.23 25.29 -2.83
C HIS A 57 -10.24 24.82 -4.30
N HIS A 58 -10.43 23.54 -4.59
CA HIS A 58 -10.42 23.05 -5.99
C HIS A 58 -11.82 22.84 -6.58
N ASN A 59 -12.88 23.22 -5.86
CA ASN A 59 -14.26 23.12 -6.36
C ASN A 59 -14.75 24.44 -6.97
N GLN A 60 -13.92 25.07 -7.80
CA GLN A 60 -14.31 26.20 -8.65
C GLN A 60 -13.88 25.89 -10.08
N SER A 61 -14.73 25.17 -10.81
CA SER A 61 -14.85 25.21 -12.27
C SER A 61 -16.26 24.77 -12.63
#